data_AF-A0A1G2WJP0-F1
#
_entry.id   AF-A0A1G2WJP0-F1
#
_cell.length_a   1.000
_cell.length_b   1.000
_cell.length_c   1.000
_cell.angle_alpha   90.00
_cell.angle_beta   90.00
_cell.angle_gamma   90.00
#
_symmetry.space_group_name_H-M   'P 1'
#
loop_
_entity.id
_entity.type
_entity.pdbx_description
1 polymer ?
#
loop_
_entity_poly.entity_id
_entity_poly.type
_entity_poly.pdbx_seq_one_letter_code
_entity_poly.pdbx_strand_id
1 'polypeptide(L)' 'MPEDIDRRLKRLGPKLESLNIVVFAYLFGGLARGQRRPLSDVDIAVYLRDTDFKGECSDFPMG' A
#
# COMPACT_ATOMS: atom_id res chain seq x y z
N MET A 1 7.55 13.92 8.73
CA MET A 1 7.48 12.91 7.67
C MET A 1 8.90 12.69 7.20
N PRO A 2 9.29 11.47 6.80
CA PRO A 2 10.62 11.22 6.25
C PRO A 2 10.84 12.09 5.01
N GLU A 3 11.99 12.75 4.94
CA GLU A 3 12.36 13.64 3.81
C GLU A 3 12.41 12.87 2.47
N ASP A 4 12.59 11.54 2.53
CA ASP A 4 12.73 10.68 1.36
C ASP A 4 11.43 10.01 0.90
N ILE A 5 10.26 10.44 1.38
CA ILE A 5 9.00 9.79 1.01
C ILE A 5 8.74 9.82 -0.49
N ASP A 6 9.05 10.92 -1.18
CA ASP A 6 8.84 11.05 -2.61
C ASP A 6 9.69 10.05 -3.39
N ARG A 7 10.90 9.78 -2.90
CA ARG A 7 11.79 8.75 -3.44
C ARG A 7 11.23 7.35 -3.19
N ARG A 8 10.66 7.10 -2.00
CA ARG A 8 10.03 5.81 -1.67
C ARG A 8 8.80 5.55 -2.54
N LEU A 9 7.94 6.55 -2.73
CA LEU A 9 6.76 6.46 -3.60
C LEU A 9 7.14 6.23 -5.06
N LYS A 10 8.17 6.91 -5.57
CA LYS A 10 8.70 6.65 -6.93
C LYS A 10 9.21 5.22 -7.12
N ARG A 11 9.76 4.59 -6.07
CA ARG A 11 10.21 3.19 -6.11
C ARG A 11 9.06 2.19 -5.96
N LEU A 12 7.96 2.61 -5.33
CA LEU A 12 6.82 1.75 -5.06
C LEU A 12 6.08 1.37 -6.35
N GLY A 13 5.90 2.31 -7.28
CA GLY A 13 5.21 2.05 -8.56
C GLY A 13 5.82 0.87 -9.34
N PRO A 14 7.11 0.93 -9.73
CA PRO A 14 7.78 -0.18 -10.43
C PRO A 14 7.77 -1.49 -9.63
N LYS A 15 7.79 -1.41 -8.29
CA LYS A 15 7.73 -2.60 -7.44
C LYS A 15 6.35 -3.25 -7.49
N LEU A 16 5.27 -2.47 -7.44
CA LEU A 16 3.91 -2.98 -7.56
C LEU A 16 3.63 -3.52 -8.97
N GLU A 17 4.12 -2.85 -10.01
CA GLU A 17 4.03 -3.33 -11.40
C GLU A 17 4.76 -4.66 -11.62
N SER A 18 5.83 -4.93 -10.88
CA SER A 18 6.55 -6.21 -10.97
C SER A 18 5.78 -7.40 -10.36
N LEU A 19 4.66 -7.15 -9.65
CA LEU A 19 3.84 -8.19 -9.03
C LEU A 19 2.65 -8.53 -9.94
N ASN A 20 2.68 -9.71 -10.57
CA ASN A 20 1.60 -10.18 -11.47
C ASN A 20 0.20 -10.27 -10.84
N ILE A 21 0.13 -10.26 -9.50
CA ILE A 21 -1.13 -10.27 -8.75
C ILE A 21 -1.73 -8.88 -8.59
N VAL A 22 -0.97 -7.80 -8.78
CA VAL A 22 -1.47 -6.43 -8.65
C VAL A 22 -2.06 -6.01 -9.99
N VAL A 23 -3.33 -5.60 -10.00
CA VAL A 23 -3.97 -5.06 -11.20
C VAL A 23 -3.75 -3.56 -11.28
N PHE A 24 -3.99 -2.86 -10.17
CA PHE A 24 -3.71 -1.43 -10.04
C PHE A 24 -3.53 -1.06 -8.57
N ALA A 25 -2.91 0.10 -8.33
CA ALA A 25 -2.83 0.72 -7.03
C ALA A 25 -3.03 2.23 -7.15
N TYR A 26 -3.63 2.86 -6.15
CA TYR A 26 -3.76 4.31 -6.11
C TYR A 26 -3.39 4.86 -4.73
N LEU A 27 -2.66 5.97 -4.74
CA LEU A 27 -2.33 6.76 -3.56
C LEU A 27 -3.51 7.69 -3.25
N PHE A 28 -3.98 7.70 -2.02
CA PHE A 28 -5.05 8.58 -1.56
C PHE A 28 -4.70 9.23 -0.22
N GLY A 29 -5.68 9.87 0.42
CA GLY A 29 -5.50 10.50 1.73
C GLY A 29 -4.83 11.88 1.67
N GLY A 30 -4.37 12.35 2.83
CA GLY A 30 -3.86 13.71 3.03
C GLY A 30 -2.62 14.02 2.18
N LEU A 31 -1.78 13.01 1.94
CA LEU A 31 -0.59 13.14 1.09
C LEU A 31 -0.98 13.39 -0.37
N ALA A 32 -1.97 12.67 -0.90
CA ALA A 32 -2.46 12.85 -2.26
C ALA A 32 -3.12 14.23 -2.47
N ARG A 33 -3.68 14.83 -1.41
CA ARG A 33 -4.34 16.14 -1.43
C ARG A 33 -3.40 17.33 -1.20
N GLY A 34 -2.08 17.09 -1.14
CA GLY A 34 -1.09 18.14 -0.91
C GLY A 34 -1.03 18.66 0.53
N GLN A 35 -1.81 18.09 1.46
CA GLN A 35 -1.80 18.44 2.88
C GLN A 35 -0.75 17.60 3.61
N ARG A 36 0.52 17.84 3.31
CA ARG A 36 1.65 17.21 4.00
C ARG A 36 1.73 17.72 5.43
N ARG A 37 1.31 16.93 6.42
CA ARG A 37 1.55 17.23 7.84
C ARG A 37 2.77 16.44 8.35
N PRO A 38 3.46 16.93 9.40
CA PRO A 38 4.68 16.29 9.91
C PRO A 38 4.50 14.83 10.34
N LEU A 39 3.27 14.38 10.63
CA LEU A 39 2.95 13.01 11.04
C LEU A 39 1.98 12.32 10.06
N SER A 40 1.86 12.82 8.83
CA SER A 40 0.97 12.20 7.85
C SER A 40 1.44 10.80 7.46
N ASP A 41 0.54 9.83 7.59
CA ASP A 41 0.68 8.50 7.02
C ASP A 41 0.51 8.52 5.49
N VAL A 42 0.86 7.41 4.84
CA VAL A 42 0.72 7.22 3.39
C VAL A 42 -0.34 6.17 3.13
N ASP A 43 -1.49 6.59 2.61
CA ASP A 43 -2.61 5.71 2.32
C ASP A 43 -2.54 5.19 0.87
N ILE A 44 -2.37 3.88 0.69
CA ILE A 44 -2.31 3.24 -0.63
C ILE A 44 -3.32 2.11 -0.69
N ALA A 45 -4.20 2.15 -1.67
CA ALA A 45 -5.12 1.06 -1.97
C ALA A 45 -4.54 0.26 -3.13
N VAL A 46 -4.51 -1.07 -2.98
CA VAL A 46 -4.00 -2.00 -3.99
C VAL A 46 -5.13 -2.96 -4.35
N TYR A 47 -5.48 -3.02 -5.62
CA TYR A 47 -6.43 -3.98 -6.15
C TYR A 47 -5.66 -5.18 -6.68
N LEU A 48 -5.93 -6.33 -6.10
CA LEU A 48 -5.31 -7.60 -6.47
C LEU A 48 -6.23 -8.38 -7.40
N ARG A 49 -5.64 -9.13 -8.31
CA ARG A 49 -6.35 -10.16 -9.06
C ARG A 49 -6.76 -11.22 -8.06
N ASP A 50 -7.97 -11.75 -8.24
CA ASP A 50 -8.42 -12.92 -7.51
C ASP A 50 -7.52 -14.09 -7.90
N THR A 51 -6.50 -14.34 -7.09
CA THR A 51 -5.79 -15.60 -7.03
C THR A 51 -6.51 -16.45 -5.99
N ASP A 52 -6.46 -17.77 -6.07
CA ASP A 52 -7.10 -18.67 -5.08
C ASP A 52 -6.46 -18.53 -3.68
N PHE A 53 -6.58 -17.34 -3.08
CA PHE A 53 -6.01 -16.97 -1.80
C PHE A 53 -6.96 -17.47 -0.73
N LYS A 54 -6.79 -18.75 -0.37
CA LYS A 54 -7.33 -19.29 0.87
C LYS A 54 -6.53 -18.70 2.03
N GLY A 55 -6.84 -17.45 2.36
CA GLY A 55 -6.43 -16.87 3.63
C GLY A 55 -7.18 -17.60 4.74
N GLU A 56 -6.62 -18.69 5.24
CA GLU A 56 -7.05 -19.23 6.52
C GLU A 56 -6.67 -18.20 7.59
N CYS A 57 -7.66 -17.46 8.06
CA CYS A 57 -7.54 -16.71 9.30
C CYS A 57 -7.50 -17.75 10.41
N SER A 58 -6.29 -18.22 10.76
CA SER A 58 -6.11 -19.02 11.96
C SER A 58 -6.29 -18.07 13.15
N ASP A 59 -7.50 -18.06 13.70
CA ASP A 59 -7.78 -17.49 15.02
C ASP A 59 -6.75 -18.06 16.00
N PHE A 60 -5.96 -17.18 16.62
CA PHE A 60 -5.08 -17.58 17.71
C PHE A 60 -5.97 -18.11 18.85
N PRO A 61 -5.80 -19.36 19.32
CA PRO A 61 -6.51 -19.81 20.51
C PRO A 61 -5.97 -19.02 21.70
N MET A 62 -6.86 -18.24 22.34
CA MET A 62 -6.62 -17.74 23.68
C MET A 62 -6.73 -18.93 24.64
N GLY A 63 -5.58 -19.49 25.00
CA GLY A 63 -5.39 -20.45 26.09
C GLY A 63 -4.49 -19.86 27.15
#